data_AF-A0A960FGT1-F1
#
_entry.id   AF-A0A960FGT1-F1
#
_cell.length_a   1.000
_cell.length_b   1.000
_cell.length_c   1.000
_cell.angle_alpha   90.00
_cell.angle_beta   90.00
_cell.angle_gamma   90.00
#
_symmetry.space_group_name_H-M   'P 1'
#
loop_
_entity.id
_entity.type
_entity.pdbx_description
1 polymer ?
#
loop_
_entity_poly.entity_id
_entity_poly.type
_entity_poly.pdbx_seq_one_letter_code
_entity_poly.pdbx_strand_id
1 'polypeptide(L)'
;MSLVEVLVAVVLLGTAGGAVLMTAAGSATAARVHQEASDVQLVLRSAADAIGGRTPSPCATATAEYQSLARGRLTELGLGPDWPTSRLTVTKVRSFDRASRQFDATCTSDSAPHQVTVSVQPPDGPVVTLQVLTGSGAATVMIGQPHVFTTDWSIISEGDVTLNGTQVYGALAVGGDLRFSQPGPVAANSQGSYGPVLGSASRIGLLVRGRVVLGTATLLVNQSASVVIGNSTGVKYIPNGGVGCVAASSASSCTGAKITLQGSGNAVFGTPFDFTAAFDAYRKASAALATMLPSCAAATAVSLRDQNNSGPWPGNTNFHLRLTPGKVNVWNMTEAQLQSWSAYNNNGSNRPNATTPLVVNVTSADGNVTFNAPNWLQSDAAPYMIWNFPDAQTVTFTGALWGSLYAPNATVTLTGDVRGVVVGKSVVGNGGVADWSLRPVIDIQCPRPA
;
A
#
# COMPACT_ATOMS: atom_id res chain seq x y z
N MET A 1 -47.52 11.05 40.55
CA MET A 1 -46.96 10.09 39.58
C MET A 1 -47.90 8.91 39.53
N SER A 2 -48.59 8.69 38.41
CA SER A 2 -49.58 7.62 38.29
C SER A 2 -48.89 6.27 38.06
N LEU A 3 -49.54 5.16 38.45
CA LEU A 3 -49.05 3.79 38.20
C LEU A 3 -48.73 3.57 36.72
N VAL A 4 -49.46 4.24 35.82
CA VAL A 4 -49.28 4.19 34.37
C VAL A 4 -47.97 4.84 33.93
N GLU A 5 -47.57 5.98 34.54
CA GLU A 5 -46.30 6.65 34.23
C GLU A 5 -45.09 5.80 34.64
N VAL A 6 -45.18 5.10 35.78
CA VAL A 6 -44.11 4.21 36.25
C VAL A 6 -43.97 2.99 35.33
N LEU A 7 -45.09 2.41 34.87
CA LEU A 7 -45.06 1.25 33.97
C LEU A 7 -44.49 1.61 32.58
N VAL A 8 -44.86 2.77 32.04
CA VAL A 8 -44.33 3.27 30.76
C VAL A 8 -42.83 3.55 30.86
N ALA A 9 -42.36 4.14 31.96
CA ALA A 9 -40.93 4.37 32.18
C ALA A 9 -40.12 3.06 32.25
N VAL A 10 -40.63 2.04 32.94
CA VAL A 10 -39.95 0.72 33.05
C VAL A 10 -39.89 0.00 31.70
N VAL A 11 -40.96 0.05 30.90
CA VAL A 11 -40.98 -0.57 29.56
C VAL A 11 -40.04 0.18 28.60
N LEU A 12 -40.00 1.51 28.64
CA LEU A 12 -39.08 2.32 27.82
C LEU A 12 -37.61 2.09 28.21
N LEU A 13 -37.31 1.98 29.52
CA LEU A 13 -35.97 1.66 30.00
C LEU A 13 -35.56 0.23 29.64
N GLY A 14 -36.48 -0.74 29.72
CA GLY A 14 -36.21 -2.13 29.35
C GLY A 14 -35.95 -2.31 27.85
N THR A 15 -36.75 -1.64 27.01
CA THR A 15 -36.58 -1.70 25.54
C THR A 15 -35.36 -0.93 25.06
N ALA A 16 -35.08 0.25 25.63
CA ALA A 16 -33.85 1.00 25.34
C ALA A 16 -32.59 0.26 25.84
N GLY A 17 -32.64 -0.35 27.03
CA GLY A 17 -31.54 -1.17 27.56
C GLY A 17 -31.25 -2.40 26.70
N GLY A 18 -32.29 -3.10 26.23
CA GLY A 18 -32.15 -4.23 25.31
C GLY A 18 -31.54 -3.83 23.96
N ALA A 19 -31.95 -2.69 23.38
CA ALA A 19 -31.41 -2.18 22.13
C ALA A 19 -29.91 -1.82 22.25
N VAL A 20 -29.51 -1.19 23.36
CA VAL A 20 -28.11 -0.83 23.66
C VAL A 20 -27.24 -2.08 23.87
N LEU A 21 -27.74 -3.09 24.59
CA LEU A 21 -27.03 -4.36 24.79
C LEU A 21 -26.84 -5.13 23.47
N MET A 22 -27.85 -5.15 22.60
CA MET A 22 -27.74 -5.79 21.28
C MET A 22 -26.75 -5.06 20.36
N THR A 23 -26.71 -3.72 20.38
CA THR A 23 -25.71 -2.95 19.62
C THR A 23 -24.30 -3.15 20.16
N ALA A 24 -24.13 -3.19 21.48
CA ALA A 24 -22.85 -3.48 22.12
C ALA A 24 -22.35 -4.90 21.76
N ALA A 25 -23.21 -5.91 21.83
CA ALA A 25 -22.87 -7.28 21.45
C ALA A 25 -22.47 -7.40 19.98
N GLY A 26 -23.23 -6.77 19.06
CA GLY A 26 -22.89 -6.74 17.64
C GLY A 26 -21.55 -6.05 17.36
N SER A 27 -21.24 -4.96 18.08
CA SER A 27 -19.96 -4.26 17.95
C SER A 27 -18.77 -5.10 18.43
N ALA A 28 -18.95 -5.90 19.49
CA ALA A 28 -17.92 -6.79 20.02
C ALA A 28 -17.64 -7.97 19.07
N THR A 29 -18.70 -8.57 18.50
CA THR A 29 -18.55 -9.65 17.49
C THR A 29 -17.86 -9.14 16.24
N ALA A 30 -18.23 -7.95 15.74
CA ALA A 30 -17.54 -7.34 14.61
C ALA A 30 -16.06 -7.13 14.94
N ALA A 31 -15.74 -6.44 16.05
CA ALA A 31 -14.35 -6.18 16.46
C ALA A 31 -13.51 -7.47 16.54
N ARG A 32 -14.08 -8.57 17.06
CA ARG A 32 -13.42 -9.88 17.12
C ARG A 32 -13.14 -10.46 15.73
N VAL A 33 -14.15 -10.52 14.84
CA VAL A 33 -13.98 -11.02 13.46
C VAL A 33 -12.88 -10.24 12.72
N HIS A 34 -12.76 -8.95 13.02
CA HIS A 34 -11.75 -8.08 12.40
C HIS A 34 -10.35 -8.26 12.97
N GLN A 35 -10.23 -8.42 14.29
CA GLN A 35 -8.96 -8.81 14.90
C GLN A 35 -8.47 -10.14 14.32
N GLU A 36 -9.37 -11.12 14.18
CA GLU A 36 -9.05 -12.41 13.56
C GLU A 36 -8.57 -12.25 12.11
N ALA A 37 -9.21 -11.41 11.29
CA ALA A 37 -8.76 -11.17 9.91
C ALA A 37 -7.38 -10.51 9.82
N SER A 38 -7.08 -9.56 10.71
CA SER A 38 -5.77 -8.92 10.80
C SER A 38 -4.69 -9.92 11.23
N ASP A 39 -5.00 -10.74 12.24
CA ASP A 39 -4.11 -11.78 12.74
C ASP A 39 -3.81 -12.80 11.63
N VAL A 40 -4.81 -13.23 10.85
CA VAL A 40 -4.60 -14.13 9.69
C VAL A 40 -3.55 -13.57 8.72
N GLN A 41 -3.66 -12.30 8.36
CA GLN A 41 -2.72 -11.65 7.43
C GLN A 41 -1.31 -11.58 8.03
N LEU A 42 -1.19 -11.22 9.30
CA LEU A 42 0.08 -11.17 10.01
C LEU A 42 0.74 -12.57 10.09
N VAL A 43 -0.05 -13.60 10.40
CA VAL A 43 0.41 -14.99 10.48
C VAL A 43 0.87 -15.50 9.12
N LEU A 44 0.08 -15.31 8.07
CA LEU A 44 0.44 -15.72 6.70
C LEU A 44 1.71 -15.04 6.23
N ARG A 45 1.85 -13.75 6.49
CA ARG A 45 3.04 -12.98 6.13
C ARG A 45 4.27 -13.44 6.90
N SER A 46 4.16 -13.59 8.21
CA SER A 46 5.29 -14.03 9.04
C SER A 46 5.78 -15.42 8.62
N ALA A 47 4.86 -16.32 8.27
CA ALA A 47 5.18 -17.60 7.66
C ALA A 47 5.84 -17.46 6.29
N ALA A 48 5.34 -16.57 5.42
CA ALA A 48 5.95 -16.31 4.12
C ALA A 48 7.36 -15.74 4.25
N ASP A 49 7.61 -14.83 5.17
CA ASP A 49 8.93 -14.27 5.45
C ASP A 49 9.90 -15.33 6.03
N ALA A 50 9.38 -16.33 6.76
CA ALA A 50 10.18 -17.44 7.29
C ALA A 50 10.69 -18.40 6.20
N ILE A 51 9.83 -18.64 5.21
CA ILE A 51 10.02 -19.62 4.13
C ILE A 51 10.70 -18.97 2.92
N GLY A 52 10.32 -17.74 2.60
CA GLY A 52 10.74 -17.01 1.40
C GLY A 52 12.26 -16.83 1.33
N GLY A 53 12.85 -17.22 0.21
CA GLY A 53 14.30 -17.06 -0.01
C GLY A 53 15.22 -18.01 0.69
N ARG A 54 14.68 -18.99 1.42
CA ARG A 54 15.48 -20.10 1.94
C ARG A 54 15.94 -20.97 0.79
N THR A 55 17.13 -21.54 0.91
CA THR A 55 17.56 -22.65 0.05
C THR A 55 16.46 -23.72 0.05
N PRO A 56 16.08 -24.28 -1.11
CA PRO A 56 15.08 -25.33 -1.16
C PRO A 56 15.51 -26.51 -0.29
N SER A 57 14.58 -26.99 0.52
CA SER A 57 14.77 -28.20 1.32
C SER A 57 14.63 -29.42 0.42
N PRO A 58 15.24 -30.57 0.72
CA PRO A 58 14.96 -31.80 0.01
C PRO A 58 13.46 -32.10 -0.02
N CYS A 59 12.93 -32.50 -1.17
CA CYS A 59 11.49 -32.66 -1.39
C CYS A 59 10.85 -33.66 -0.41
N ALA A 60 11.59 -34.71 -0.03
CA ALA A 60 11.15 -35.68 0.98
C ALA A 60 10.86 -35.06 2.36
N THR A 61 11.52 -33.95 2.71
CA THR A 61 11.41 -33.28 4.01
C THR A 61 10.83 -31.86 3.93
N ALA A 62 10.66 -31.31 2.73
CA ALA A 62 10.36 -29.90 2.52
C ALA A 62 9.07 -29.45 3.21
N THR A 63 7.99 -30.25 3.16
CA THR A 63 6.74 -29.92 3.85
C THR A 63 6.95 -29.80 5.35
N ALA A 64 7.64 -30.75 5.97
CA ALA A 64 7.89 -30.74 7.42
C ALA A 64 8.81 -29.58 7.83
N GLU A 65 9.84 -29.28 7.03
CA GLU A 65 10.77 -28.18 7.31
C GLU A 65 10.10 -26.82 7.18
N TYR A 66 9.38 -26.55 6.09
CA TYR A 66 8.65 -25.28 5.93
C TYR A 66 7.53 -25.13 6.95
N GLN A 67 6.85 -26.23 7.32
CA GLN A 67 5.88 -26.25 8.41
C GLN A 67 6.54 -25.84 9.73
N SER A 68 7.73 -26.37 10.03
CA SER A 68 8.49 -26.03 11.24
C SER A 68 8.91 -24.56 11.25
N LEU A 69 9.45 -24.05 10.14
CA LEU A 69 9.84 -22.65 9.99
C LEU A 69 8.66 -21.68 10.18
N ALA A 70 7.54 -21.95 9.51
CA ALA A 70 6.35 -21.13 9.62
C ALA A 70 5.75 -21.15 11.03
N ARG A 71 5.75 -22.32 11.70
CA ARG A 71 5.29 -22.44 13.10
C ARG A 71 6.22 -21.77 14.08
N GLY A 72 7.53 -21.84 13.86
CA GLY A 72 8.53 -21.14 14.69
C GLY A 72 8.24 -19.65 14.77
N ARG A 73 7.95 -19.03 13.61
CA ARG A 73 7.55 -17.62 13.55
C ARG A 73 6.23 -17.31 14.24
N LEU A 74 5.24 -18.20 14.16
CA LEU A 74 3.97 -18.01 14.85
C LEU A 74 4.16 -17.99 16.37
N THR A 75 5.03 -18.85 16.92
CA THR A 75 5.38 -18.81 18.35
C THR A 75 6.00 -17.47 18.74
N GLU A 76 6.89 -16.91 17.91
CA GLU A 76 7.52 -15.60 18.15
C GLU A 76 6.53 -14.43 18.13
N LEU A 77 5.45 -14.52 17.34
CA LEU A 77 4.41 -13.48 17.27
C LEU A 77 3.59 -13.36 18.56
N GLY A 78 3.51 -14.42 19.38
CA GLY A 78 2.84 -14.35 20.68
C GLY A 78 1.35 -14.00 20.65
N LEU A 79 0.61 -14.37 19.59
CA LEU A 79 -0.81 -14.02 19.36
C LEU A 79 -1.82 -14.65 20.35
N GLY A 80 -1.36 -15.17 21.48
CA GLY A 80 -2.20 -15.75 22.52
C GLY A 80 -2.66 -17.19 22.25
N PRO A 81 -3.47 -17.76 23.17
CA PRO A 81 -3.87 -19.17 23.13
C PRO A 81 -4.80 -19.52 21.97
N ASP A 82 -5.49 -18.54 21.38
CA ASP A 82 -6.42 -18.76 20.26
C ASP A 82 -5.71 -19.02 18.92
N TRP A 83 -4.39 -18.77 18.88
CA TRP A 83 -3.53 -18.95 17.72
C TRP A 83 -2.47 -20.05 17.92
N PRO A 84 -2.88 -21.31 18.23
CA PRO A 84 -1.92 -22.38 18.35
C PRO A 84 -1.25 -22.66 17.01
N THR A 85 -0.02 -23.16 17.05
CA THR A 85 0.77 -23.49 15.84
C THR A 85 0.10 -24.52 14.92
N SER A 86 -0.89 -25.27 15.43
CA SER A 86 -1.73 -26.19 14.65
C SER A 86 -2.64 -25.48 13.65
N ARG A 87 -3.00 -24.20 13.86
CA ARG A 87 -3.82 -23.42 12.91
C ARG A 87 -3.07 -23.03 11.65
N LEU A 88 -1.74 -23.06 11.68
CA LEU A 88 -0.90 -22.84 10.52
C LEU A 88 -0.46 -24.18 9.94
N THR A 89 -0.77 -24.39 8.67
CA THR A 89 -0.39 -25.60 7.93
C THR A 89 0.31 -25.25 6.62
N VAL A 90 1.34 -26.01 6.27
CA VAL A 90 1.93 -26.02 4.93
C VAL A 90 1.32 -27.19 4.20
N THR A 91 0.43 -26.90 3.25
CA THR A 91 -0.45 -27.93 2.67
C THR A 91 0.04 -28.47 1.34
N LYS A 92 0.88 -27.72 0.61
CA LYS A 92 1.44 -28.14 -0.68
C LYS A 92 2.83 -27.57 -0.86
N VAL A 93 3.78 -28.41 -1.29
CA VAL A 93 5.11 -28.01 -1.74
C VAL A 93 5.29 -28.57 -3.14
N ARG A 94 5.64 -27.73 -4.12
CA ARG A 94 5.86 -28.11 -5.52
C ARG A 94 7.23 -27.65 -5.95
N SER A 95 8.03 -28.47 -6.62
CA SER A 95 9.34 -28.03 -7.15
C SER A 95 9.20 -27.49 -8.56
N PHE A 96 9.94 -26.43 -8.89
CA PHE A 96 9.98 -25.91 -10.26
C PHE A 96 10.71 -26.88 -11.19
N ASP A 97 10.02 -27.44 -12.18
CA ASP A 97 10.63 -28.22 -13.24
C ASP A 97 11.12 -27.29 -14.36
N ARG A 98 12.43 -27.28 -14.59
CA ARG A 98 13.06 -26.45 -15.63
C ARG A 98 12.68 -26.86 -17.04
N ALA A 99 12.37 -28.14 -17.28
CA ALA A 99 12.04 -28.65 -18.61
C ALA A 99 10.65 -28.20 -19.05
N SER A 100 9.64 -28.42 -18.21
CA SER A 100 8.26 -27.98 -18.48
C SER A 100 7.99 -26.50 -18.17
N ARG A 101 8.88 -25.85 -17.40
CA ARG A 101 8.68 -24.50 -16.83
C ARG A 101 7.41 -24.41 -15.97
N GLN A 102 7.05 -25.50 -15.29
CA GLN A 102 5.89 -25.55 -14.40
C GLN A 102 6.29 -26.02 -13.01
N PHE A 103 5.47 -25.69 -12.01
CA PHE A 103 5.62 -26.24 -10.66
C PHE A 103 5.00 -27.62 -10.59
N ASP A 104 5.85 -28.63 -10.44
CA ASP A 104 5.46 -30.02 -10.39
C ASP A 104 5.07 -30.42 -8.95
N ALA A 105 3.89 -31.00 -8.81
CA ALA A 105 3.37 -31.52 -7.55
C ALA A 105 4.15 -32.72 -7.02
N THR A 106 4.92 -33.41 -7.87
CA THR A 106 5.72 -34.57 -7.47
C THR A 106 7.00 -34.18 -6.73
N CYS A 107 7.39 -32.89 -6.73
CA CYS A 107 8.59 -32.38 -6.07
C CYS A 107 9.82 -33.26 -6.40
N THR A 108 10.24 -33.27 -7.65
CA THR A 108 11.27 -34.18 -8.18
C THR A 108 12.69 -33.62 -8.13
N SER A 109 12.87 -32.35 -7.75
CA SER A 109 14.18 -31.69 -7.72
C SER A 109 14.43 -30.97 -6.40
N ASP A 110 15.35 -31.50 -5.60
CA ASP A 110 15.73 -30.99 -4.27
C ASP A 110 16.43 -29.62 -4.29
N SER A 111 16.86 -29.14 -5.46
CA SER A 111 17.61 -27.88 -5.63
C SER A 111 16.84 -26.83 -6.41
N ALA A 112 15.64 -27.15 -6.89
CA ALA A 112 14.80 -26.21 -7.61
C ALA A 112 13.99 -25.34 -6.63
N PRO A 113 13.65 -24.08 -7.00
CA PRO A 113 12.68 -23.28 -6.26
C PRO A 113 11.40 -24.05 -5.94
N HIS A 114 10.90 -23.95 -4.70
CA HIS A 114 9.62 -24.55 -4.34
C HIS A 114 8.51 -23.51 -4.29
N GLN A 115 7.32 -23.87 -4.78
CA GLN A 115 6.07 -23.18 -4.47
C GLN A 115 5.43 -23.84 -3.26
N VAL A 116 5.37 -23.11 -2.16
CA VAL A 116 4.86 -23.53 -0.86
C VAL A 116 3.51 -22.87 -0.62
N THR A 117 2.46 -23.66 -0.42
CA THR A 117 1.14 -23.16 0.00
C THR A 117 1.07 -23.17 1.52
N VAL A 118 1.04 -21.99 2.12
CA VAL A 118 0.77 -21.79 3.54
C VAL A 118 -0.74 -21.58 3.69
N SER A 119 -1.36 -22.27 4.63
CA SER A 119 -2.78 -22.22 4.93
C SER A 119 -2.95 -21.90 6.41
N VAL A 120 -3.83 -20.96 6.72
CA VAL A 120 -4.13 -20.55 8.09
C VAL A 120 -5.63 -20.74 8.32
N GLN A 121 -5.99 -21.45 9.39
CA GLN A 121 -7.35 -21.67 9.85
C GLN A 121 -7.65 -20.72 11.03
N PRO A 122 -8.33 -19.58 10.80
CA PRO A 122 -8.71 -18.66 11.87
C PRO A 122 -9.63 -19.33 12.90
N PRO A 123 -9.76 -18.79 14.13
CA PRO A 123 -10.67 -19.28 15.16
C PRO A 123 -12.07 -19.61 14.65
N ASP A 124 -12.72 -18.62 14.04
CA ASP A 124 -14.12 -18.74 13.62
C ASP A 124 -14.31 -18.45 12.12
N GLY A 125 -13.25 -18.57 11.31
CA GLY A 125 -13.25 -18.19 9.89
C GLY A 125 -12.92 -19.33 8.92
N PRO A 126 -13.04 -19.10 7.59
CA PRO A 126 -12.61 -20.07 6.59
C PRO A 126 -11.07 -20.14 6.50
N VAL A 127 -10.53 -21.26 6.02
CA VAL A 127 -9.09 -21.38 5.70
C VAL A 127 -8.68 -20.30 4.69
N VAL A 128 -7.62 -19.56 4.99
CA VAL A 128 -7.00 -18.59 4.09
C VAL A 128 -5.63 -19.11 3.66
N THR A 129 -5.30 -18.99 2.38
CA THR A 129 -4.05 -19.53 1.81
C THR A 129 -3.19 -18.47 1.16
N LEU A 130 -1.88 -18.60 1.30
CA LEU A 130 -0.86 -17.79 0.62
C LEU A 130 0.16 -18.71 -0.05
N GLN A 131 0.56 -18.38 -1.28
CA GLN A 131 1.65 -19.07 -1.97
C GLN A 131 2.96 -18.31 -1.77
N VAL A 132 4.02 -19.06 -1.45
CA VAL A 132 5.35 -18.56 -1.11
C VAL A 132 6.37 -19.30 -1.96
N LEU A 133 7.40 -18.62 -2.46
CA LEU A 133 8.46 -19.23 -3.26
C LEU A 133 9.76 -19.40 -2.43
N THR A 134 10.40 -20.57 -2.52
CA THR A 134 11.75 -20.85 -1.95
C THR A 134 12.81 -20.83 -3.05
N GLY A 135 14.09 -20.90 -2.70
CA GLY A 135 15.21 -20.81 -3.65
C GLY A 135 16.34 -19.91 -3.13
N SER A 136 17.60 -20.32 -3.32
CA SER A 136 18.78 -19.46 -3.12
C SER A 136 19.01 -18.49 -4.30
N GLY A 137 17.92 -17.96 -4.86
CA GLY A 137 17.92 -16.60 -5.37
C GLY A 137 17.27 -15.83 -4.25
N ALA A 138 18.05 -15.03 -3.52
CA ALA A 138 17.68 -14.51 -2.21
C ALA A 138 16.22 -14.08 -2.16
N ALA A 139 15.58 -14.31 -1.01
CA ALA A 139 14.19 -13.96 -0.69
C ALA A 139 13.63 -13.07 -1.77
N THR A 140 12.83 -13.64 -2.68
CA THR A 140 12.07 -12.85 -3.61
C THR A 140 11.23 -11.93 -2.72
N VAL A 141 11.80 -10.79 -2.36
CA VAL A 141 11.03 -9.59 -2.18
C VAL A 141 10.29 -9.59 -3.49
N MET A 142 8.97 -9.69 -3.43
CA MET A 142 8.21 -9.23 -4.56
C MET A 142 8.53 -7.74 -4.68
N ILE A 143 9.65 -7.45 -5.31
CA ILE A 143 9.97 -6.14 -5.85
C ILE A 143 8.82 -5.97 -6.85
N GLY A 144 8.00 -4.94 -6.72
CA GLY A 144 6.76 -4.88 -7.50
C GLY A 144 5.52 -5.52 -6.86
N GLN A 145 5.60 -6.17 -5.70
CA GLN A 145 4.44 -6.19 -4.78
C GLN A 145 4.71 -5.38 -3.51
N PRO A 146 4.92 -4.05 -3.61
CA PRO A 146 4.75 -3.15 -2.46
C PRO A 146 3.32 -3.21 -1.86
N HIS A 147 2.45 -4.00 -2.48
CA HIS A 147 1.12 -4.46 -2.12
C HIS A 147 1.00 -5.28 -0.82
N VAL A 148 2.09 -5.72 -0.20
CA VAL A 148 2.02 -6.52 1.05
C VAL A 148 1.48 -5.68 2.25
N PHE A 149 1.27 -4.38 2.04
CA PHE A 149 0.35 -3.55 2.83
C PHE A 149 -0.81 -3.08 1.93
N THR A 150 -1.61 -4.04 1.48
CA THR A 150 -2.87 -3.90 0.72
C THR A 150 -2.92 -2.67 -0.18
N THR A 151 -2.34 -2.87 -1.36
CA THR A 151 -2.69 -2.40 -2.71
C THR A 151 -3.47 -1.12 -2.98
N ASP A 152 -3.93 -0.29 -2.04
CA ASP A 152 -5.17 0.49 -2.19
C ASP A 152 -5.07 2.00 -1.83
N TRP A 153 -3.86 2.48 -1.49
CA TRP A 153 -3.62 3.85 -1.01
C TRP A 153 -3.00 4.76 -2.08
N SER A 154 -3.72 5.78 -2.56
CA SER A 154 -3.15 6.85 -3.41
C SER A 154 -1.94 7.50 -2.81
N ILE A 155 -2.01 7.73 -1.51
CA ILE A 155 -0.91 8.28 -0.74
C ILE A 155 -0.79 7.43 0.52
N ILE A 156 0.43 7.00 0.79
CA ILE A 156 0.81 6.37 2.05
C ILE A 156 2.05 7.06 2.62
N SER A 157 1.99 7.45 3.89
CA SER A 157 3.12 8.07 4.62
C SER A 157 3.45 7.38 5.94
N GLU A 158 4.73 7.38 6.32
CA GLU A 158 5.18 6.89 7.64
C GLU A 158 4.85 7.88 8.75
N GLY A 159 5.01 9.17 8.43
CA GLY A 159 4.79 10.31 9.29
C GLY A 159 3.65 11.19 8.79
N ASP A 160 3.81 12.49 9.00
CA ASP A 160 2.73 13.46 8.81
C ASP A 160 2.36 13.69 7.33
N VAL A 161 1.09 14.04 7.12
CA VAL A 161 0.58 14.55 5.85
C VAL A 161 -0.07 15.91 6.04
N THR A 162 0.25 16.84 5.16
CA THR A 162 -0.43 18.14 5.04
C THR A 162 -1.07 18.26 3.66
N LEU A 163 -2.37 18.54 3.59
CA LEU A 163 -3.09 18.78 2.34
C LEU A 163 -3.54 20.25 2.23
N ASN A 164 -2.92 20.98 1.31
CA ASN A 164 -3.19 22.37 0.97
C ASN A 164 -3.68 22.45 -0.48
N GLY A 165 -4.87 21.90 -0.73
CA GLY A 165 -5.52 21.92 -2.05
C GLY A 165 -5.28 20.69 -2.92
N THR A 166 -4.47 19.73 -2.44
CA THR A 166 -4.32 18.43 -3.10
C THR A 166 -5.57 17.59 -2.95
N GLN A 167 -6.00 17.00 -4.07
CA GLN A 167 -7.12 16.05 -4.12
C GLN A 167 -6.58 14.62 -4.12
N VAL A 168 -7.18 13.72 -3.35
CA VAL A 168 -6.77 12.32 -3.28
C VAL A 168 -7.91 11.46 -3.83
N TYR A 169 -7.72 10.88 -5.02
CA TYR A 169 -8.81 10.17 -5.70
C TYR A 169 -9.01 8.74 -5.21
N GLY A 170 -7.97 8.11 -4.66
CA GLY A 170 -8.06 6.86 -3.91
C GLY A 170 -8.00 7.07 -2.40
N ALA A 171 -7.64 6.03 -1.66
CA ALA A 171 -7.54 6.10 -0.21
C ALA A 171 -6.24 6.82 0.24
N LEU A 172 -6.28 7.40 1.44
CA LEU A 172 -5.14 8.07 2.09
C LEU A 172 -4.77 7.36 3.39
N ALA A 173 -3.52 6.93 3.53
CA ALA A 173 -2.96 6.39 4.78
C ALA A 173 -1.86 7.28 5.34
N VAL A 174 -2.00 7.67 6.61
CA VAL A 174 -1.09 8.59 7.30
C VAL A 174 -0.58 7.95 8.57
N GLY A 175 0.73 7.68 8.66
CA GLY A 175 1.34 7.11 9.86
C GLY A 175 1.60 8.12 10.98
N GLY A 176 1.59 9.43 10.67
CA GLY A 176 1.66 10.53 11.63
C GLY A 176 0.34 11.30 11.76
N ASP A 177 0.45 12.62 11.92
CA ASP A 177 -0.68 13.54 11.98
C ASP A 177 -1.16 13.95 10.58
N LEU A 178 -2.47 14.11 10.42
CA LEU A 178 -3.08 14.71 9.22
C LEU A 178 -3.45 16.17 9.49
N ARG A 179 -3.03 17.06 8.58
CA ARG A 179 -3.44 18.48 8.54
C ARG A 179 -4.02 18.81 7.18
N PHE A 180 -5.00 19.71 7.15
CA PHE A 180 -5.52 20.24 5.89
C PHE A 180 -6.01 21.68 6.06
N SER A 181 -5.73 22.52 5.07
CA SER A 181 -6.04 23.96 5.10
C SER A 181 -7.03 24.40 4.02
N GLN A 182 -7.26 23.55 3.01
CA GLN A 182 -8.21 23.77 1.93
C GLN A 182 -9.14 22.57 1.78
N PRO A 183 -10.36 22.78 1.25
CA PRO A 183 -11.26 21.66 0.99
C PRO A 183 -10.70 20.78 -0.12
N GLY A 184 -10.95 19.47 -0.01
CA GLY A 184 -10.50 18.50 -1.00
C GLY A 184 -11.16 17.14 -0.78
N PRO A 185 -11.34 16.36 -1.85
CA PRO A 185 -11.84 15.01 -1.73
C PRO A 185 -10.71 14.03 -1.38
N VAL A 186 -11.09 13.01 -0.61
CA VAL A 186 -10.37 11.76 -0.39
C VAL A 186 -11.30 10.63 -0.84
N ALA A 187 -10.76 9.60 -1.48
CA ALA A 187 -11.52 8.52 -2.10
C ALA A 187 -12.56 9.02 -3.11
N ALA A 188 -12.20 10.02 -3.94
CA ALA A 188 -13.12 10.63 -4.90
C ALA A 188 -13.66 9.65 -5.96
N ASN A 189 -12.83 8.70 -6.42
CA ASN A 189 -13.16 7.78 -7.50
C ASN A 189 -13.55 6.39 -6.96
N SER A 190 -14.60 5.80 -7.56
CA SER A 190 -15.22 4.53 -7.16
C SER A 190 -14.48 3.28 -7.62
N GLN A 191 -13.47 3.42 -8.49
CA GLN A 191 -12.72 2.29 -9.02
C GLN A 191 -11.63 1.86 -8.05
N GLY A 192 -12.03 0.94 -7.15
CA GLY A 192 -11.22 -0.11 -6.55
C GLY A 192 -9.88 0.36 -5.99
N SER A 193 -9.68 0.48 -4.70
CA SER A 193 -10.12 -0.43 -3.67
C SER A 193 -9.82 0.30 -2.36
N TYR A 194 -10.57 0.02 -1.33
CA TYR A 194 -10.44 0.77 -0.10
C TYR A 194 -9.41 0.08 0.79
N GLY A 195 -8.80 0.84 1.70
CA GLY A 195 -7.88 0.29 2.68
C GLY A 195 -8.44 -0.95 3.38
N PRO A 196 -7.54 -1.80 3.93
CA PRO A 196 -7.90 -3.09 4.51
C PRO A 196 -9.00 -2.91 5.54
N VAL A 197 -9.80 -3.94 5.77
CA VAL A 197 -10.80 -3.89 6.84
C VAL A 197 -10.06 -3.79 8.18
N LEU A 198 -10.27 -2.70 8.94
CA LEU A 198 -9.63 -2.46 10.25
C LEU A 198 -10.70 -2.28 11.33
N GLY A 199 -10.82 -3.26 12.23
CA GLY A 199 -11.97 -3.30 13.12
C GLY A 199 -13.26 -3.21 12.32
N SER A 200 -14.31 -2.59 12.88
CA SER A 200 -15.61 -2.43 12.21
C SER A 200 -15.61 -1.50 10.99
N ALA A 201 -14.47 -0.88 10.64
CA ALA A 201 -14.34 -0.06 9.45
C ALA A 201 -14.06 -0.96 8.24
N SER A 202 -15.04 -1.08 7.36
CA SER A 202 -14.82 -1.53 5.99
C SER A 202 -14.77 -0.33 5.05
N ARG A 203 -14.19 -0.52 3.87
CA ARG A 203 -14.08 0.54 2.86
C ARG A 203 -13.32 1.77 3.35
N ILE A 204 -12.14 1.60 3.93
CA ILE A 204 -11.37 2.74 4.46
C ILE A 204 -10.90 3.67 3.33
N GLY A 205 -11.43 4.88 3.31
CA GLY A 205 -10.95 5.95 2.42
C GLY A 205 -9.87 6.80 3.08
N LEU A 206 -9.88 6.89 4.41
CA LEU A 206 -8.91 7.66 5.17
C LEU A 206 -8.47 6.90 6.42
N LEU A 207 -7.18 6.71 6.58
CA LEU A 207 -6.54 6.14 7.75
C LEU A 207 -5.51 7.11 8.30
N VAL A 208 -5.59 7.43 9.59
CA VAL A 208 -4.63 8.31 10.27
C VAL A 208 -4.22 7.64 11.56
N ARG A 209 -2.94 7.36 11.77
CA ARG A 209 -2.41 6.80 13.03
C ARG A 209 -2.28 7.85 14.11
N GLY A 210 -1.80 9.03 13.76
CA GLY A 210 -1.72 10.17 14.67
C GLY A 210 -3.07 10.85 14.86
N ARG A 211 -3.03 12.16 15.11
CA ARG A 211 -4.24 12.98 15.25
C ARG A 211 -4.63 13.61 13.92
N VAL A 212 -5.92 13.91 13.80
CA VAL A 212 -6.42 14.84 12.79
C VAL A 212 -6.40 16.25 13.38
N VAL A 213 -5.62 17.14 12.78
CA VAL A 213 -5.61 18.56 13.12
C VAL A 213 -6.58 19.28 12.18
N LEU A 214 -7.77 19.57 12.68
CA LEU A 214 -8.77 20.32 11.94
C LEU A 214 -8.28 21.77 11.76
N GLY A 215 -8.16 22.19 10.50
CA GLY A 215 -7.91 23.59 10.13
C GLY A 215 -9.21 24.39 10.10
N THR A 216 -9.40 25.20 9.06
CA THR A 216 -10.64 25.94 8.79
C THR A 216 -11.49 25.31 7.68
N ALA A 217 -10.96 24.28 7.00
CA ALA A 217 -11.55 23.68 5.83
C ALA A 217 -12.40 22.43 6.12
N THR A 218 -13.04 21.88 5.09
CA THR A 218 -13.72 20.58 5.13
C THR A 218 -13.02 19.58 4.20
N LEU A 219 -12.58 18.45 4.74
CA LEU A 219 -12.13 17.31 3.94
C LEU A 219 -13.33 16.41 3.62
N LEU A 220 -13.49 15.98 2.37
CA LEU A 220 -14.61 15.14 1.93
C LEU A 220 -14.13 13.71 1.72
N VAL A 221 -14.53 12.79 2.59
CA VAL A 221 -14.29 11.35 2.38
C VAL A 221 -15.49 10.79 1.64
N ASN A 222 -15.28 10.45 0.37
CA ASN A 222 -16.34 10.13 -0.58
C ASN A 222 -16.67 8.64 -0.63
N GLN A 223 -17.60 8.27 -1.52
CA GLN A 223 -17.90 6.88 -1.90
C GLN A 223 -18.30 5.96 -0.72
N SER A 224 -19.01 6.48 0.28
CA SER A 224 -19.37 5.71 1.49
C SER A 224 -18.16 5.10 2.20
N ALA A 225 -16.99 5.74 2.07
CA ALA A 225 -15.76 5.26 2.67
C ALA A 225 -15.70 5.60 4.15
N SER A 226 -15.13 4.70 4.93
CA SER A 226 -14.93 4.87 6.36
C SER A 226 -13.62 5.60 6.64
N VAL A 227 -13.55 6.18 7.83
CA VAL A 227 -12.36 6.85 8.37
C VAL A 227 -11.90 6.10 9.61
N VAL A 228 -10.59 5.89 9.74
CA VAL A 228 -9.97 5.33 10.94
C VAL A 228 -8.96 6.31 11.51
N ILE A 229 -9.07 6.64 12.79
CA ILE A 229 -8.22 7.61 13.48
C ILE A 229 -7.62 6.98 14.75
N GLY A 230 -6.31 6.88 14.80
CA GLY A 230 -5.56 6.29 15.91
C GLY A 230 -5.55 7.16 17.16
N ASN A 231 -5.46 8.48 17.00
CA ASN A 231 -5.54 9.42 18.12
C ASN A 231 -6.75 10.35 17.96
N SER A 232 -7.80 10.11 18.75
CA SER A 232 -9.03 10.91 18.74
C SER A 232 -8.90 12.24 19.49
N THR A 233 -7.74 12.59 20.04
CA THR A 233 -7.57 13.84 20.80
C THR A 233 -7.95 15.05 19.95
N GLY A 234 -8.91 15.85 20.45
CA GLY A 234 -9.39 17.06 19.79
C GLY A 234 -10.50 16.83 18.76
N VAL A 235 -10.87 15.59 18.45
CA VAL A 235 -11.92 15.27 17.48
C VAL A 235 -12.92 14.24 18.02
N LYS A 236 -14.12 14.19 17.45
CA LYS A 236 -15.09 13.12 17.67
C LYS A 236 -15.93 12.88 16.42
N TYR A 237 -16.55 11.71 16.34
CA TYR A 237 -17.52 11.41 15.30
C TYR A 237 -18.92 11.88 15.72
N ILE A 238 -19.62 12.56 14.82
CA ILE A 238 -21.00 12.99 14.97
C ILE A 238 -21.82 12.33 13.84
N PRO A 239 -22.69 11.35 14.16
CA PRO A 239 -23.61 10.80 13.17
C PRO A 239 -24.67 11.84 12.80
N ASN A 240 -25.04 11.93 11.52
CA ASN A 240 -26.03 12.91 11.05
C ASN A 240 -26.89 12.35 9.91
N GLY A 241 -27.77 11.39 10.25
CA GLY A 241 -28.91 10.98 9.40
C GLY A 241 -28.61 10.53 7.97
N GLY A 242 -27.36 10.18 7.64
CA GLY A 242 -26.93 9.78 6.30
C GLY A 242 -25.59 10.36 5.85
N VAL A 243 -25.08 11.44 6.47
CA VAL A 243 -23.74 11.99 6.20
C VAL A 243 -23.10 12.35 7.53
N GLY A 244 -22.31 11.45 8.10
CA GLY A 244 -21.61 11.68 9.36
C GLY A 244 -20.41 12.63 9.20
N CYS A 245 -19.85 13.11 10.30
CA CYS A 245 -18.61 13.87 10.27
C CYS A 245 -17.68 13.59 11.45
N VAL A 246 -16.37 13.73 11.22
CA VAL A 246 -15.39 13.94 12.29
C VAL A 246 -15.20 15.43 12.46
N ALA A 247 -15.57 15.95 13.63
CA ALA A 247 -15.51 17.37 13.97
C ALA A 247 -14.74 17.58 15.28
N ALA A 248 -14.54 18.84 15.67
CA ALA A 248 -13.92 19.16 16.96
C ALA A 248 -14.64 18.46 18.12
N SER A 249 -13.91 18.02 19.15
CA SER A 249 -14.50 17.30 20.29
C SER A 249 -15.59 18.11 21.02
N SER A 250 -15.51 19.44 20.99
CA SER A 250 -16.51 20.37 21.54
C SER A 250 -17.71 20.63 20.64
N ALA A 251 -17.67 20.25 19.35
CA ALA A 251 -18.75 20.53 18.41
C ALA A 251 -20.03 19.74 18.76
N SER A 252 -21.20 20.35 18.62
CA SER A 252 -22.49 19.69 18.81
C SER A 252 -23.15 19.24 17.50
N SER A 253 -22.62 19.69 16.35
CA SER A 253 -23.14 19.40 15.02
C SER A 253 -22.01 19.43 13.98
N CYS A 254 -22.30 19.02 12.74
CA CYS A 254 -21.34 19.01 11.63
C CYS A 254 -21.13 20.39 10.97
N THR A 255 -21.02 21.46 11.77
CA THR A 255 -20.72 22.82 11.28
C THR A 255 -19.22 23.14 11.43
N GLY A 256 -18.73 24.09 10.62
CA GLY A 256 -17.32 24.48 10.62
C GLY A 256 -16.37 23.43 10.01
N ALA A 257 -15.12 23.43 10.50
CA ALA A 257 -14.05 22.57 10.03
C ALA A 257 -14.27 21.11 10.47
N LYS A 258 -14.16 20.20 9.50
CA LYS A 258 -14.50 18.79 9.71
C LYS A 258 -13.93 17.89 8.61
N ILE A 259 -13.98 16.59 8.86
CA ILE A 259 -13.99 15.58 7.81
C ILE A 259 -15.45 15.15 7.64
N THR A 260 -15.98 15.26 6.43
CA THR A 260 -17.34 14.81 6.10
C THR A 260 -17.27 13.43 5.47
N LEU A 261 -18.08 12.49 5.93
CA LEU A 261 -18.18 11.14 5.40
C LEU A 261 -19.46 11.05 4.57
N GLN A 262 -19.31 10.95 3.25
CA GLN A 262 -20.45 10.88 2.34
C GLN A 262 -21.13 9.51 2.43
N GLY A 263 -22.45 9.46 2.32
CA GLY A 263 -23.20 8.21 2.34
C GLY A 263 -23.02 7.41 3.64
N SER A 264 -22.91 6.09 3.54
CA SER A 264 -22.88 5.21 4.73
C SER A 264 -21.50 5.11 5.42
N GLY A 265 -20.56 6.02 5.13
CA GLY A 265 -19.25 6.02 5.76
C GLY A 265 -19.35 6.24 7.27
N ASN A 266 -18.50 5.56 8.04
CA ASN A 266 -18.41 5.74 9.50
C ASN A 266 -16.99 6.14 9.93
N ALA A 267 -16.84 6.61 11.16
CA ALA A 267 -15.53 6.85 11.75
C ALA A 267 -15.28 5.88 12.90
N VAL A 268 -14.13 5.24 12.89
CA VAL A 268 -13.64 4.33 13.94
C VAL A 268 -12.40 4.94 14.57
N PHE A 269 -12.33 4.88 15.90
CA PHE A 269 -11.16 5.33 16.66
C PHE A 269 -10.46 4.10 17.24
N GLY A 270 -9.16 3.97 17.00
CA GLY A 270 -8.39 2.81 17.47
C GLY A 270 -7.10 2.58 16.70
N THR A 271 -6.36 1.55 17.11
CA THR A 271 -5.01 1.28 16.59
C THR A 271 -5.04 0.88 15.11
N PRO A 272 -4.41 1.65 14.21
CA PRO A 272 -4.27 1.26 12.81
C PRO A 272 -3.17 0.20 12.62
N PHE A 273 -2.89 -0.20 11.37
CA PHE A 273 -1.80 -1.13 11.08
C PHE A 273 -0.40 -0.55 11.40
N ASP A 274 0.60 -1.42 11.52
CA ASP A 274 1.99 -1.08 11.81
C ASP A 274 2.67 -0.36 10.62
N PHE A 275 2.64 0.97 10.65
CA PHE A 275 3.32 1.81 9.67
C PHE A 275 4.85 1.67 9.70
N THR A 276 5.45 1.31 10.85
CA THR A 276 6.91 1.17 10.94
C THR A 276 7.36 -0.08 10.19
N ALA A 277 6.72 -1.22 10.45
CA ALA A 277 6.97 -2.43 9.66
C ALA A 277 6.63 -2.23 8.17
N ALA A 278 5.64 -1.39 7.87
CA ALA A 278 5.32 -1.00 6.50
C ALA A 278 6.45 -0.27 5.81
N PHE A 279 6.92 0.81 6.41
CA PHE A 279 7.96 1.61 5.82
C PHE A 279 9.32 0.93 5.79
N ASP A 280 9.60 -0.01 6.69
CA ASP A 280 10.76 -0.89 6.55
C ASP A 280 10.70 -1.77 5.29
N ALA A 281 9.53 -2.26 4.93
CA ALA A 281 9.35 -2.98 3.67
C ALA A 281 9.44 -2.04 2.46
N TYR A 282 8.83 -0.85 2.52
CA TYR A 282 8.94 0.16 1.46
C TYR A 282 10.40 0.55 1.22
N ARG A 283 11.18 0.82 2.27
CA ARG A 283 12.62 1.11 2.21
C ARG A 283 13.42 -0.03 1.58
N LYS A 284 13.20 -1.27 2.03
CA LYS A 284 13.88 -2.46 1.46
C LYS A 284 13.57 -2.63 -0.03
N ALA A 285 12.31 -2.46 -0.43
CA ALA A 285 11.91 -2.53 -1.83
C ALA A 285 12.55 -1.42 -2.67
N SER A 286 12.60 -0.20 -2.15
CA SER A 286 13.24 0.95 -2.82
C SER A 286 14.74 0.74 -3.06
N ALA A 287 15.45 0.23 -2.04
CA ALA A 287 16.86 -0.13 -2.17
C ALA A 287 17.09 -1.28 -3.16
N ALA A 288 16.18 -2.26 -3.19
CA ALA A 288 16.26 -3.37 -4.13
C ALA A 288 15.97 -2.94 -5.58
N LEU A 289 15.03 -2.01 -5.80
CA LEU A 289 14.80 -1.38 -7.10
C LEU A 289 16.06 -0.66 -7.61
N ALA A 290 16.77 0.04 -6.71
CA ALA A 290 17.98 0.79 -7.03
C ALA A 290 19.18 -0.09 -7.42
N THR A 291 19.26 -1.30 -6.86
CA THR A 291 20.37 -2.26 -7.06
C THR A 291 20.01 -3.41 -7.99
N MET A 292 18.87 -3.30 -8.69
CA MET A 292 18.33 -4.35 -9.55
C MET A 292 19.26 -4.75 -10.69
N LEU A 293 20.04 -3.81 -11.22
CA LEU A 293 21.07 -4.10 -12.21
C LEU A 293 22.45 -4.21 -11.55
N PRO A 294 23.29 -5.16 -11.99
CA PRO A 294 23.05 -6.22 -13.00
C PRO A 294 22.48 -7.52 -12.39
N SER A 295 22.12 -7.51 -11.11
CA SER A 295 21.80 -8.71 -10.32
C SER A 295 20.54 -9.46 -10.76
N CYS A 296 19.60 -8.78 -11.41
CA CYS A 296 18.34 -9.37 -11.87
C CYS A 296 18.35 -9.70 -13.37
N ALA A 297 18.32 -10.99 -13.72
CA ALA A 297 18.24 -11.45 -15.11
C ALA A 297 16.92 -11.10 -15.83
N ALA A 298 15.85 -10.82 -15.07
CA ALA A 298 14.57 -10.33 -15.59
C ALA A 298 14.60 -8.81 -15.86
N ALA A 299 15.64 -8.11 -15.43
CA ALA A 299 15.83 -6.69 -15.63
C ALA A 299 16.87 -6.41 -16.73
N THR A 300 16.76 -5.24 -17.35
CA THR A 300 17.73 -4.73 -18.32
C THR A 300 17.82 -3.22 -18.25
N ALA A 301 18.98 -2.67 -18.59
CA ALA A 301 19.13 -1.22 -18.72
C ALA A 301 18.30 -0.70 -19.90
N VAL A 302 17.68 0.47 -19.71
CA VAL A 302 17.05 1.23 -20.80
C VAL A 302 18.11 1.73 -21.78
N SER A 303 17.83 1.66 -23.08
CA SER A 303 18.65 2.31 -24.11
C SER A 303 18.03 3.65 -24.50
N LEU A 304 18.82 4.73 -24.40
CA LEU A 304 18.41 6.08 -24.81
C LEU A 304 18.82 6.33 -26.28
N ARG A 305 17.85 6.76 -27.10
CA ARG A 305 18.06 7.14 -28.50
C ARG A 305 17.54 8.56 -28.73
N ASP A 306 18.15 9.31 -29.64
CA ASP A 306 17.60 10.58 -30.10
C ASP A 306 16.31 10.37 -30.92
N GLN A 307 15.65 11.47 -31.28
CA GLN A 307 14.40 11.47 -32.05
C GLN A 307 14.47 10.72 -33.40
N ASN A 308 15.66 10.58 -33.99
CA ASN A 308 15.91 9.83 -35.23
C ASN A 308 16.26 8.37 -34.97
N ASN A 309 16.08 7.91 -33.72
CA ASN A 309 16.45 6.58 -33.25
C ASN A 309 17.97 6.28 -33.33
N SER A 310 18.80 7.32 -33.42
CA SER A 310 20.25 7.19 -33.34
C SER A 310 20.69 7.29 -31.88
N GLY A 311 21.83 6.71 -31.52
CA GLY A 311 22.28 6.83 -30.14
C GLY A 311 23.74 6.46 -29.91
N PRO A 312 24.27 6.71 -28.70
CA PRO A 312 23.54 7.15 -27.50
C PRO A 312 22.97 8.59 -27.61
N TRP A 313 21.82 8.85 -26.96
CA TRP A 313 21.20 10.18 -26.96
C TRP A 313 22.14 11.25 -26.35
N PRO A 314 22.36 12.40 -27.02
CA PRO A 314 23.33 13.41 -26.58
C PRO A 314 22.86 14.33 -25.45
N GLY A 315 21.62 14.17 -24.94
CA GLY A 315 21.14 14.86 -23.73
C GLY A 315 20.42 16.19 -23.93
N ASN A 316 20.29 16.69 -25.16
CA ASN A 316 19.77 18.05 -25.44
C ASN A 316 18.62 18.13 -26.47
N THR A 317 18.06 16.98 -26.86
CA THR A 317 16.98 16.89 -27.87
C THR A 317 15.89 15.91 -27.43
N ASN A 318 14.79 15.79 -28.17
CA ASN A 318 13.82 14.71 -27.94
C ASN A 318 14.48 13.33 -28.02
N PHE A 319 14.00 12.41 -27.20
CA PHE A 319 14.56 11.07 -27.10
C PHE A 319 13.47 10.00 -27.06
N HIS A 320 13.91 8.77 -27.30
CA HIS A 320 13.14 7.54 -27.15
C HIS A 320 13.81 6.68 -26.08
N LEU A 321 13.03 6.23 -25.09
CA LEU A 321 13.38 5.09 -24.25
C LEU A 321 13.11 3.81 -25.04
N ARG A 322 14.17 3.14 -25.49
CA ARG A 322 14.06 1.80 -26.05
C ARG A 322 13.96 0.80 -24.90
N LEU A 323 12.73 0.36 -24.67
CA LEU A 323 12.39 -0.71 -23.73
C LEU A 323 12.57 -2.07 -24.42
N THR A 324 13.10 -3.04 -23.69
CA THR A 324 13.20 -4.43 -24.11
C THR A 324 11.92 -5.17 -23.73
N PRO A 325 11.17 -5.73 -24.70
CA PRO A 325 9.94 -6.46 -24.42
C PRO A 325 10.14 -7.63 -23.46
N GLY A 326 9.19 -7.85 -22.55
CA GLY A 326 9.22 -8.98 -21.61
C GLY A 326 10.24 -8.84 -20.47
N LYS A 327 10.84 -7.65 -20.30
CA LYS A 327 11.82 -7.34 -19.24
C LYS A 327 11.36 -6.17 -18.39
N VAL A 328 11.86 -6.12 -17.16
CA VAL A 328 11.83 -4.90 -16.35
C VAL A 328 12.92 -3.97 -16.86
N ASN A 329 12.52 -2.83 -17.37
CA ASN A 329 13.43 -1.85 -17.93
C ASN A 329 13.83 -0.88 -16.83
N VAL A 330 15.12 -0.81 -16.52
CA VAL A 330 15.65 0.01 -15.44
C VAL A 330 16.45 1.15 -16.02
N TRP A 331 16.09 2.37 -15.65
CA TRP A 331 16.83 3.57 -15.98
C TRP A 331 17.38 4.20 -14.70
N ASN A 332 18.68 4.11 -14.51
CA ASN A 332 19.37 4.78 -13.43
C ASN A 332 19.85 6.16 -13.90
N MET A 333 19.55 7.20 -13.14
CA MET A 333 19.97 8.57 -13.42
C MET A 333 20.30 9.32 -12.14
N THR A 334 21.07 10.40 -12.26
CA THR A 334 21.26 11.38 -11.19
C THR A 334 20.17 12.43 -11.22
N GLU A 335 19.97 13.12 -10.10
CA GLU A 335 19.11 14.31 -10.05
C GLU A 335 19.45 15.33 -11.14
N ALA A 336 20.74 15.62 -11.36
CA ALA A 336 21.16 16.58 -12.38
C ALA A 336 20.73 16.16 -13.80
N GLN A 337 20.70 14.85 -14.08
CA GLN A 337 20.17 14.30 -15.33
C GLN A 337 18.64 14.39 -15.41
N LEU A 338 17.94 14.22 -14.28
CA LEU A 338 16.50 14.42 -14.23
C LEU A 338 16.13 15.90 -14.46
N GLN A 339 16.89 16.83 -13.87
CA GLN A 339 16.67 18.28 -14.01
C GLN A 339 16.94 18.79 -15.43
N SER A 340 17.88 18.18 -16.15
CA SER A 340 18.13 18.51 -17.56
C SER A 340 17.06 17.97 -18.51
N TRP A 341 16.13 17.13 -18.00
CA TRP A 341 15.05 16.56 -18.79
C TRP A 341 13.97 17.62 -19.10
N SER A 342 14.16 18.31 -20.21
CA SER A 342 13.20 19.26 -20.78
C SER A 342 12.43 18.71 -21.98
N ALA A 343 12.85 17.55 -22.50
CA ALA A 343 12.38 16.97 -23.75
C ALA A 343 11.17 16.03 -23.59
N TYR A 344 10.36 15.91 -24.66
CA TYR A 344 9.24 14.97 -24.70
C TYR A 344 9.73 13.55 -24.95
N ASN A 345 9.26 12.61 -24.14
CA ASN A 345 9.38 11.21 -24.48
C ASN A 345 8.31 10.86 -25.55
N ASN A 346 8.75 10.49 -26.76
CA ASN A 346 7.86 10.11 -27.86
C ASN A 346 8.02 8.64 -28.26
N ASN A 347 7.94 7.75 -27.28
CA ASN A 347 8.20 6.32 -27.47
C ASN A 347 7.30 5.58 -28.48
N GLY A 348 6.21 6.18 -28.96
CA GLY A 348 5.26 5.51 -29.85
C GLY A 348 4.83 4.16 -29.28
N SER A 349 5.11 3.07 -29.99
CA SER A 349 4.82 1.69 -29.57
C SER A 349 5.71 1.14 -28.45
N ASN A 350 6.87 1.74 -28.15
CA ASN A 350 7.81 1.27 -27.12
C ASN A 350 7.50 1.84 -25.73
N ARG A 351 6.26 1.66 -25.30
CA ARG A 351 5.77 2.23 -24.05
C ARG A 351 5.72 1.21 -22.91
N PRO A 352 5.89 1.66 -21.65
CA PRO A 352 5.70 0.80 -20.50
C PRO A 352 4.32 0.11 -20.55
N ASN A 353 4.31 -1.19 -20.28
CA ASN A 353 3.09 -2.00 -20.21
C ASN A 353 3.27 -3.14 -19.20
N ALA A 354 2.21 -3.93 -18.96
CA ALA A 354 2.20 -5.01 -17.97
C ALA A 354 3.36 -6.02 -18.10
N THR A 355 3.83 -6.27 -19.32
CA THR A 355 4.94 -7.21 -19.59
C THR A 355 6.28 -6.53 -19.79
N THR A 356 6.29 -5.20 -19.89
CA THR A 356 7.47 -4.38 -20.20
C THR A 356 7.48 -3.14 -19.29
N PRO A 357 7.54 -3.30 -17.96
CA PRO A 357 7.48 -2.17 -17.03
C PRO A 357 8.77 -1.35 -17.05
N LEU A 358 8.66 -0.11 -16.56
CA LEU A 358 9.78 0.84 -16.43
C LEU A 358 9.99 1.22 -14.96
N VAL A 359 11.22 1.08 -14.48
CA VAL A 359 11.69 1.59 -13.19
C VAL A 359 12.71 2.68 -13.49
N VAL A 360 12.44 3.89 -13.01
CA VAL A 360 13.37 5.02 -13.06
C VAL A 360 13.94 5.22 -11.66
N ASN A 361 15.22 4.90 -11.47
CA ASN A 361 15.93 5.16 -10.22
C ASN A 361 16.65 6.50 -10.31
N VAL A 362 16.38 7.40 -9.37
CA VAL A 362 16.99 8.72 -9.31
C VAL A 362 17.79 8.83 -8.02
N THR A 363 19.11 8.98 -8.14
CA THR A 363 20.00 9.21 -6.99
C THR A 363 20.37 10.68 -6.86
N SER A 364 20.51 11.16 -5.64
CA SER A 364 20.91 12.55 -5.35
C SER A 364 22.09 12.58 -4.38
N ALA A 365 23.07 13.43 -4.69
CA ALA A 365 24.30 13.53 -3.90
C ALA A 365 24.06 14.18 -2.53
N ASP A 366 23.10 15.10 -2.43
CA ASP A 366 22.74 15.81 -1.19
C ASP A 366 21.39 15.35 -0.60
N GLY A 367 20.69 14.46 -1.30
CA GLY A 367 19.40 13.92 -0.91
C GLY A 367 18.22 14.89 -1.14
N ASN A 368 18.42 16.03 -1.80
CA ASN A 368 17.37 17.03 -2.01
C ASN A 368 16.94 17.13 -3.46
N VAL A 369 16.01 16.27 -3.88
CA VAL A 369 15.61 16.18 -5.27
C VAL A 369 14.57 17.23 -5.62
N THR A 370 14.90 18.14 -6.53
CA THR A 370 13.92 19.07 -7.13
C THR A 370 13.89 18.93 -8.65
N PHE A 371 12.72 18.77 -9.27
CA PHE A 371 12.62 18.63 -10.73
C PHE A 371 11.28 19.09 -11.29
N ASN A 372 11.23 19.32 -12.60
CA ASN A 372 9.97 19.42 -13.31
C ASN A 372 9.60 18.02 -13.85
N ALA A 373 8.40 17.54 -13.54
CA ALA A 373 7.94 16.24 -14.00
C ALA A 373 8.00 16.19 -15.54
N PRO A 374 8.67 15.18 -16.11
CA PRO A 374 8.81 15.11 -17.56
C PRO A 374 7.47 14.93 -18.27
N ASN A 375 7.34 15.54 -19.45
CA ASN A 375 6.14 15.38 -20.26
C ASN A 375 6.08 13.96 -20.86
N TRP A 376 5.05 13.22 -20.48
CA TRP A 376 4.69 11.93 -21.08
C TRP A 376 3.41 12.08 -21.91
N LEU A 377 3.50 11.77 -23.20
CA LEU A 377 2.36 11.85 -24.12
C LEU A 377 1.34 10.72 -23.91
N GLN A 378 1.68 9.70 -23.12
CA GLN A 378 0.98 8.42 -23.06
C GLN A 378 0.46 8.17 -21.65
N SER A 379 -0.79 8.55 -21.40
CA SER A 379 -1.43 8.46 -20.08
C SER A 379 -1.65 7.02 -19.61
N ASP A 380 -1.78 6.08 -20.55
CA ASP A 380 -2.03 4.66 -20.27
C ASP A 380 -0.78 3.88 -19.83
N ALA A 381 0.40 4.50 -19.89
CA ALA A 381 1.66 3.89 -19.45
C ALA A 381 1.91 4.04 -17.93
N ALA A 382 1.26 5.00 -17.26
CA ALA A 382 1.47 5.28 -15.83
C ALA A 382 1.36 4.06 -14.89
N PRO A 383 0.40 3.12 -15.07
CA PRO A 383 0.32 1.90 -14.25
C PRO A 383 1.56 1.01 -14.31
N TYR A 384 2.45 1.22 -15.28
CA TYR A 384 3.61 0.38 -15.54
C TYR A 384 4.94 1.10 -15.31
N MET A 385 4.89 2.22 -14.56
CA MET A 385 6.04 3.07 -14.27
C MET A 385 6.22 3.28 -12.76
N ILE A 386 7.47 3.14 -12.30
CA ILE A 386 7.89 3.49 -10.94
C ILE A 386 9.02 4.52 -11.02
N TRP A 387 8.86 5.63 -10.30
CA TRP A 387 9.89 6.62 -10.00
C TRP A 387 10.42 6.35 -8.59
N ASN A 388 11.62 5.80 -8.50
CA ASN A 388 12.23 5.38 -7.24
C ASN A 388 13.34 6.36 -6.82
N PHE A 389 13.23 6.87 -5.60
CA PHE A 389 14.17 7.81 -4.98
C PHE A 389 14.74 7.16 -3.71
N PRO A 390 15.72 6.25 -3.84
CA PRO A 390 16.16 5.39 -2.75
C PRO A 390 16.89 6.12 -1.62
N ASP A 391 17.64 7.17 -1.95
CA ASP A 391 18.52 7.93 -1.07
C ASP A 391 17.99 9.34 -0.72
N ALA A 392 16.95 9.80 -1.43
CA ALA A 392 16.37 11.12 -1.22
C ALA A 392 15.80 11.30 0.20
N GLN A 393 16.04 12.48 0.76
CA GLN A 393 15.47 13.01 2.00
C GLN A 393 14.34 14.00 1.73
N THR A 394 14.40 14.69 0.59
CA THR A 394 13.30 15.50 0.08
C THR A 394 13.09 15.24 -1.41
N VAL A 395 11.83 15.26 -1.85
CA VAL A 395 11.45 15.20 -3.26
C VAL A 395 10.41 16.26 -3.51
N THR A 396 10.73 17.26 -4.32
CA THR A 396 9.79 18.31 -4.74
C THR A 396 9.72 18.30 -6.26
N PHE A 397 8.50 18.32 -6.81
CA PHE A 397 8.34 18.43 -8.25
C PHE A 397 7.16 19.28 -8.65
N THR A 398 7.29 19.89 -9.83
CA THR A 398 6.23 20.61 -10.56
C THR A 398 5.71 19.79 -11.73
N GLY A 399 4.54 20.13 -12.25
CA GLY A 399 3.94 19.41 -13.38
C GLY A 399 3.33 18.06 -12.99
N ALA A 400 2.71 17.39 -13.98
CA ALA A 400 2.06 16.10 -13.77
C ALA A 400 3.07 14.94 -13.92
N LEU A 401 3.26 14.16 -12.86
CA LEU A 401 4.06 12.96 -12.85
C LEU A 401 3.23 11.74 -13.25
N TRP A 402 3.64 11.05 -14.32
CA TRP A 402 3.01 9.80 -14.77
C TRP A 402 3.75 8.60 -14.20
N GLY A 403 3.06 7.78 -13.41
CA GLY A 403 3.63 6.65 -12.70
C GLY A 403 3.62 6.84 -11.19
N SER A 404 4.10 5.83 -10.47
CA SER A 404 4.13 5.85 -9.01
C SER A 404 5.44 6.39 -8.47
N LEU A 405 5.35 7.32 -7.53
CA LEU A 405 6.47 7.92 -6.81
C LEU A 405 6.77 7.10 -5.55
N TYR A 406 8.01 6.63 -5.45
CA TYR A 406 8.47 5.77 -4.38
C TYR A 406 9.70 6.40 -3.71
N ALA A 407 9.47 7.13 -2.61
CA ALA A 407 10.49 7.85 -1.87
C ALA A 407 10.32 7.63 -0.36
N PRO A 408 10.44 6.39 0.15
CA PRO A 408 10.05 6.04 1.52
C PRO A 408 10.91 6.67 2.61
N ASN A 409 12.05 7.27 2.24
CA ASN A 409 12.92 8.04 3.14
C ASN A 409 12.66 9.54 3.10
N ALA A 410 11.89 10.04 2.12
CA ALA A 410 11.80 11.45 1.81
C ALA A 410 10.52 12.13 2.29
N THR A 411 10.61 13.42 2.60
CA THR A 411 9.46 14.31 2.56
C THR A 411 9.11 14.60 1.10
N VAL A 412 7.90 14.24 0.66
CA VAL A 412 7.46 14.45 -0.72
C VAL A 412 6.54 15.67 -0.79
N THR A 413 6.91 16.66 -1.60
CA THR A 413 6.11 17.86 -1.86
C THR A 413 5.43 17.75 -3.23
N LEU A 414 4.11 17.62 -3.23
CA LEU A 414 3.29 17.56 -4.43
C LEU A 414 2.87 18.97 -4.83
N THR A 415 3.32 19.47 -5.98
CA THR A 415 2.82 20.74 -6.54
C THR A 415 2.08 20.55 -7.86
N GLY A 416 1.95 19.30 -8.31
CA GLY A 416 1.19 18.89 -9.48
C GLY A 416 0.61 17.49 -9.29
N ASP A 417 0.05 16.94 -10.36
CA ASP A 417 -0.61 15.65 -10.32
C ASP A 417 0.40 14.51 -10.18
N VAL A 418 0.01 13.44 -9.49
CA VAL A 418 0.64 12.11 -9.58
C VAL A 418 -0.40 11.15 -10.11
N ARG A 419 -0.15 10.58 -11.28
CA ARG A 419 -0.98 9.55 -11.90
C ARG A 419 -0.41 8.19 -11.52
N GLY A 420 -0.71 7.76 -10.31
CA GLY A 420 -0.14 6.60 -9.66
C GLY A 420 -0.22 6.71 -8.13
N VAL A 421 0.74 6.08 -7.46
CA VAL A 421 0.82 6.02 -5.99
C VAL A 421 1.95 6.90 -5.49
N VAL A 422 1.76 7.53 -4.33
CA VAL A 422 2.80 8.27 -3.62
C VAL A 422 3.16 7.53 -2.33
N VAL A 423 4.42 7.10 -2.23
CA VAL A 423 5.01 6.58 -0.99
C VAL A 423 6.08 7.56 -0.53
N GLY A 424 5.89 8.14 0.66
CA GLY A 424 6.81 9.12 1.25
C GLY A 424 6.98 8.92 2.75
N LYS A 425 8.12 9.31 3.33
CA LYS A 425 8.25 9.39 4.79
C LYS A 425 7.21 10.36 5.37
N SER A 426 6.99 11.48 4.70
CA SER A 426 5.92 12.45 4.95
C SER A 426 5.49 13.07 3.63
N VAL A 427 4.30 13.69 3.58
CA VAL A 427 3.78 14.29 2.35
C VAL A 427 3.24 15.70 2.60
N VAL A 428 3.64 16.64 1.75
CA VAL A 428 3.11 18.00 1.70
C VAL A 428 2.45 18.21 0.34
N GLY A 429 1.13 18.17 0.31
CA GLY A 429 0.34 18.46 -0.87
C GLY A 429 0.04 19.95 -0.97
N ASN A 430 0.50 20.63 -2.02
CA ASN A 430 0.26 22.05 -2.30
C ASN A 430 -0.56 22.26 -3.59
N GLY A 431 -1.44 21.32 -3.90
CA GLY A 431 -2.25 21.29 -5.12
C GLY A 431 -2.17 19.94 -5.85
N GLY A 432 -2.77 19.88 -7.03
CA GLY A 432 -2.77 18.68 -7.88
C GLY A 432 -3.67 17.54 -7.40
N VAL A 433 -3.59 16.42 -8.11
CA VAL A 433 -4.36 15.20 -7.87
C VAL A 433 -3.42 14.01 -7.67
N ALA A 434 -3.59 13.26 -6.57
CA ALA A 434 -3.05 11.92 -6.44
C ALA A 434 -4.10 10.91 -6.96
N ASP A 435 -3.91 10.45 -8.19
CA ASP A 435 -4.87 9.64 -8.92
C ASP A 435 -4.55 8.15 -8.87
N TRP A 436 -5.40 7.44 -8.14
CA TRP A 436 -5.35 6.01 -7.93
C TRP A 436 -5.65 5.14 -9.16
N SER A 437 -6.42 5.67 -10.11
CA SER A 437 -6.95 4.87 -11.23
C SER A 437 -5.84 4.26 -12.10
N LEU A 438 -4.61 4.76 -11.95
CA LEU A 438 -3.42 4.34 -12.66
C LEU A 438 -2.35 3.74 -11.72
N ARG A 439 -2.78 3.02 -10.67
CA ARG A 439 -1.88 2.33 -9.74
C ARG A 439 -0.93 1.33 -10.43
N PRO A 440 0.22 1.01 -9.83
CA PRO A 440 1.14 0.01 -10.36
C PRO A 440 0.47 -1.34 -10.57
N VAL A 441 0.60 -1.87 -11.78
CA VAL A 441 0.32 -3.27 -12.10
C VAL A 441 1.61 -3.87 -12.65
N ILE A 442 2.60 -3.99 -11.76
CA ILE A 442 3.95 -4.41 -12.12
C ILE A 442 4.34 -5.59 -11.25
N ASP A 443 4.57 -6.76 -11.84
CA ASP A 443 5.19 -7.89 -11.16
C ASP A 443 6.69 -7.91 -11.48
N ILE A 444 7.56 -7.61 -10.51
CA ILE A 444 9.02 -7.65 -10.70
C ILE A 444 9.60 -8.88 -10.02
N GLN A 445 9.75 -9.94 -10.80
CA GLN A 445 10.35 -11.19 -10.32
C GLN A 445 11.88 -11.10 -10.39
N CYS A 446 12.49 -10.49 -9.38
CA CYS A 446 13.94 -10.42 -9.23
C CYS A 446 14.39 -11.16 -7.97
N PRO A 447 15.44 -12.01 -8.05
CA PRO A 447 16.10 -12.52 -6.85
C PRO A 447 16.70 -11.33 -6.08
N ARG A 448 16.62 -11.36 -4.75
CA ARG A 448 17.18 -10.30 -3.91
C ARG A 448 18.73 -10.31 -4.02
N PRO A 449 19.39 -9.16 -3.86
CA PRO A 449 20.84 -9.14 -3.68
C PRO A 449 21.20 -9.93 -2.40
N ALA A 450 22.25 -10.75 -2.46
CA ALA A 450 22.70 -11.57 -1.32
C ALA A 450 23.05 -10.71 -0.09
#